data_AF-A0AAD7EAL7-F1
#
_entry.id   AF-A0AAD7EAL7-F1
#
_cell.length_a   1.000
_cell.length_b   1.000
_cell.length_c   1.000
_cell.angle_alpha   90.00
_cell.angle_beta   90.00
_cell.angle_gamma   90.00
#
_symmetry.space_group_name_H-M   'P 1'
#
loop_
_entity.id
_entity.type
_entity.pdbx_description
1 polymer ?
#
loop_
_entity_poly.entity_id
_entity_poly.type
_entity_poly.pdbx_seq_one_letter_code
_entity_poly.pdbx_strand_id
1 'polypeptide(L)'
;MTPPPEPTMYADISQLVAQNQLSSLHLQGTDAWSRVWSTLRTKSDSGPQIKLIEITTNVVTPELFAYLSSYSGIEKLSLLHPDGGSREKSDRLANTFFETVLPLHATSLVELSCPAGYESRFSFGTHNVHVISLLHKLESLEMSINAGAVREVDKPDVWIDEDGTEIPIFSIGVSVEAEQAEIDPVVTLLLETAATLPFLRSLAINSAETESNRGAWCGNGRIHHTGAVDAAIEKAMQAFRCDVPCSTIVRAGNHTYELQPLSGDGSAKECHSDADPEMLGYQQR
;
A
#
# COMPACT_ATOMS: atom_id res chain seq x y z
N MET A 1 46.37 2.36 -1.90
CA MET A 1 45.32 1.35 -2.08
C MET A 1 44.39 1.85 -3.16
N THR A 2 44.30 1.17 -4.29
CA THR A 2 43.29 1.47 -5.31
C THR A 2 41.93 0.99 -4.81
N PRO A 3 40.84 1.77 -4.98
CA PRO A 3 39.51 1.30 -4.62
C PRO A 3 39.18 0.03 -5.43
N PRO A 4 38.44 -0.92 -4.83
CA PRO A 4 38.00 -2.11 -5.55
C PRO A 4 37.21 -1.70 -6.80
N PRO A 5 37.32 -2.46 -7.90
CA PRO A 5 36.60 -2.17 -9.13
C PRO A 5 35.09 -2.12 -8.85
N GLU A 6 34.41 -1.12 -9.40
CA GLU A 6 32.97 -0.98 -9.22
C GLU A 6 32.24 -2.23 -9.71
N PRO A 7 31.15 -2.65 -9.02
CA PRO A 7 30.35 -3.80 -9.45
C PRO A 7 29.86 -3.61 -10.89
N THR A 8 30.02 -4.62 -11.73
CA THR A 8 29.72 -4.59 -13.17
C THR A 8 28.28 -4.20 -13.49
N MET A 9 27.34 -4.47 -12.58
CA MET A 9 25.91 -4.16 -12.74
C MET A 9 25.62 -2.67 -12.99
N TYR A 10 26.38 -1.76 -12.39
CA TYR A 10 26.16 -0.31 -12.58
C TYR A 10 26.60 0.19 -13.96
N ALA A 11 27.61 -0.46 -14.54
CA ALA A 11 28.06 -0.18 -15.89
C ALA A 11 27.01 -0.63 -16.92
N ASP A 12 26.37 -1.78 -16.69
CA ASP A 12 25.33 -2.33 -17.56
C ASP A 12 24.07 -1.45 -17.56
N ILE A 13 23.63 -0.98 -16.38
CA ILE A 13 22.51 -0.03 -16.28
C ILE A 13 22.85 1.28 -17.00
N SER A 14 24.06 1.80 -16.82
CA SER A 14 24.50 3.03 -17.50
C SER A 14 24.53 2.89 -19.02
N GLN A 15 24.85 1.70 -19.54
CA GLN A 15 24.86 1.41 -20.97
C GLN A 15 23.45 1.25 -21.55
N LEU A 16 22.53 0.59 -20.84
CA LEU A 16 21.12 0.50 -21.21
C LEU A 16 20.43 1.88 -21.21
N VAL A 17 20.76 2.70 -20.20
CA VAL A 17 20.38 4.11 -20.09
C VAL A 17 20.84 4.90 -21.32
N ALA A 18 22.09 4.72 -21.75
CA ALA A 18 22.62 5.42 -22.93
C ALA A 18 21.91 5.07 -24.25
N GLN A 19 21.20 3.93 -24.30
CA GLN A 19 20.44 3.51 -25.47
C GLN A 19 19.03 4.12 -25.53
N ASN A 20 18.59 4.90 -24.52
CA ASN A 20 17.29 5.61 -24.48
C ASN A 20 16.04 4.73 -24.70
N GLN A 21 16.12 3.43 -24.43
CA GLN A 21 14.98 2.50 -24.60
C GLN A 21 14.36 2.07 -23.26
N LEU A 22 14.82 2.59 -22.14
CA LEU A 22 14.33 2.18 -20.83
C LEU A 22 13.03 2.93 -20.47
N SER A 23 11.90 2.25 -20.61
CA SER A 23 10.57 2.75 -20.17
C SER A 23 10.05 2.05 -18.92
N SER A 24 10.57 0.87 -18.59
CA SER A 24 10.14 0.07 -17.45
C SER A 24 11.35 -0.38 -16.64
N LEU A 25 11.24 -0.34 -15.31
CA LEU A 25 12.30 -0.77 -14.40
C LEU A 25 11.72 -1.54 -13.21
N HIS A 26 12.19 -2.77 -13.05
CA HIS A 26 11.82 -3.65 -11.95
C HIS A 26 13.05 -3.94 -11.07
N LEU A 27 13.02 -3.47 -9.82
CA LEU A 27 14.11 -3.63 -8.86
C LEU A 27 13.60 -4.30 -7.59
N GLN A 28 14.03 -5.54 -7.36
CA GLN A 28 13.75 -6.24 -6.10
C GLN A 28 15.06 -6.57 -5.40
N GLY A 29 15.09 -6.43 -4.08
CA GLY A 29 16.22 -6.85 -3.26
C GLY A 29 16.76 -5.73 -2.38
N THR A 30 18.09 -5.65 -2.25
CA THR A 30 18.74 -4.91 -1.16
C THR A 30 18.74 -3.39 -1.36
N ASP A 31 19.05 -2.69 -0.28
CA ASP A 31 19.18 -1.24 -0.07
C ASP A 31 20.12 -0.45 -1.03
N ALA A 32 20.72 -1.11 -2.02
CA ALA A 32 21.72 -0.50 -2.89
C ALA A 32 21.15 0.33 -4.06
N TRP A 33 19.83 0.46 -4.18
CA TRP A 33 19.20 1.14 -5.33
C TRP A 33 19.34 2.67 -5.33
N SER A 34 19.71 3.31 -4.21
CA SER A 34 19.89 4.77 -4.13
C SER A 34 20.83 5.33 -5.21
N ARG A 35 21.88 4.58 -5.58
CA ARG A 35 22.79 4.97 -6.65
C ARG A 35 22.13 4.93 -8.02
N VAL A 36 21.32 3.90 -8.28
CA VAL A 36 20.57 3.77 -9.55
C VAL A 36 19.65 4.96 -9.75
N TRP A 37 18.84 5.30 -8.73
CA TRP A 37 17.95 6.46 -8.77
C TRP A 37 18.70 7.77 -8.94
N SER A 38 19.84 7.92 -8.24
CA SER A 38 20.70 9.09 -8.40
C SER A 38 21.23 9.19 -9.82
N THR A 39 21.72 8.10 -10.42
CA THR A 39 22.24 8.08 -11.80
C THR A 39 21.16 8.38 -12.83
N LEU A 40 19.96 7.80 -12.68
CA LEU A 40 18.80 8.08 -13.54
C LEU A 40 18.36 9.54 -13.45
N ARG A 41 18.56 10.17 -12.29
CA ARG A 41 18.26 11.59 -12.05
C ARG A 41 19.36 12.52 -12.57
N THR A 42 20.64 12.21 -12.34
CA THR A 42 21.77 13.13 -12.56
C THR A 42 22.33 13.10 -13.96
N LYS A 43 22.22 11.99 -14.70
CA LYS A 43 22.64 11.95 -16.10
C LYS A 43 21.49 12.40 -17.01
N SER A 44 21.75 13.19 -18.04
CA SER A 44 23.04 13.33 -18.75
C SER A 44 23.47 14.80 -18.87
N ASP A 45 24.72 15.12 -18.50
CA ASP A 45 25.42 16.39 -18.84
C ASP A 45 25.49 16.66 -20.35
N SER A 46 24.94 15.78 -21.19
CA SER A 46 24.87 15.91 -22.65
C SER A 46 23.58 15.29 -23.27
N GLY A 47 22.54 14.98 -22.49
CA GLY A 47 21.35 14.29 -23.02
C GLY A 47 20.07 14.44 -22.19
N PRO A 48 18.92 14.04 -22.76
CA PRO A 48 17.63 14.12 -22.07
C PRO A 48 17.60 13.20 -20.85
N GLN A 49 16.89 13.65 -19.81
CA GLN A 49 16.60 12.83 -18.64
C GLN A 49 15.80 11.57 -19.04
N ILE A 50 16.14 10.43 -18.45
CA ILE A 50 15.37 9.19 -18.62
C ILE A 50 14.10 9.26 -17.79
N LYS A 51 12.98 9.12 -18.47
CA LYS A 51 11.64 9.10 -17.88
C LYS A 51 11.09 7.70 -17.97
N LEU A 52 10.99 7.02 -16.84
CA LEU A 52 10.36 5.72 -16.75
C LEU A 52 8.84 5.91 -16.74
N ILE A 53 8.14 5.03 -17.43
CA ILE A 53 6.68 4.97 -17.48
C ILE A 53 6.17 3.94 -16.45
N GLU A 54 6.96 2.90 -16.21
CA GLU A 54 6.65 1.81 -15.27
C GLU A 54 7.80 1.59 -14.29
N ILE A 55 7.49 1.55 -13.01
CA ILE A 55 8.45 1.26 -11.94
C ILE A 55 7.84 0.25 -10.98
N THR A 56 8.60 -0.81 -10.70
CA THR A 56 8.31 -1.73 -9.60
C THR A 56 9.53 -1.81 -8.70
N THR A 57 9.35 -1.55 -7.39
CA THR A 57 10.43 -1.67 -6.42
C THR A 57 9.92 -2.08 -5.05
N ASN A 58 10.68 -2.88 -4.32
CA ASN A 58 10.40 -3.19 -2.91
C ASN A 58 11.20 -2.33 -1.92
N VAL A 59 12.07 -1.44 -2.41
CA VAL A 59 12.85 -0.53 -1.58
C VAL A 59 12.44 0.90 -1.90
N VAL A 60 11.99 1.61 -0.88
CA VAL A 60 11.67 3.04 -0.93
C VAL A 60 12.80 3.84 -0.31
N THR A 61 13.35 4.81 -1.05
CA THR A 61 14.43 5.67 -0.55
C THR A 61 14.16 7.14 -0.91
N PRO A 62 14.80 8.10 -0.22
CA PRO A 62 14.74 9.50 -0.62
C PRO A 62 15.19 9.75 -2.07
N GLU A 63 16.19 9.00 -2.56
CA GLU A 63 16.68 9.14 -3.94
C GLU A 63 15.64 8.67 -4.97
N LEU A 64 14.90 7.60 -4.68
CA LEU A 64 13.76 7.18 -5.50
C LEU A 64 12.77 8.34 -5.63
N PHE A 65 12.31 8.90 -4.51
CA PHE A 65 11.31 9.98 -4.54
C PHE A 65 11.85 11.26 -5.18
N ALA A 66 13.13 11.55 -5.02
CA ALA A 66 13.76 12.67 -5.70
C ALA A 66 13.85 12.43 -7.23
N TYR A 67 14.00 11.19 -7.67
CA TYR A 67 13.90 10.82 -9.09
C TYR A 67 12.46 10.93 -9.59
N LEU A 68 11.47 10.35 -8.90
CA LEU A 68 10.06 10.46 -9.29
C LEU A 68 9.59 11.93 -9.33
N SER A 69 10.03 12.75 -8.38
CA SER A 69 9.69 14.20 -8.34
C SER A 69 10.34 15.02 -9.45
N SER A 70 11.29 14.46 -10.20
CA SER A 70 12.02 15.20 -11.23
C SER A 70 11.32 15.23 -12.59
N TYR A 71 10.25 14.45 -12.77
CA TYR A 71 9.43 14.43 -13.98
C TYR A 71 7.99 13.99 -13.67
N SER A 72 7.09 14.12 -14.64
CA SER A 72 5.73 13.55 -14.61
C SER A 72 5.54 12.59 -15.77
N GLY A 73 4.45 11.80 -15.77
CA GLY A 73 4.16 10.84 -16.84
C GLY A 73 4.34 9.36 -16.48
N ILE A 74 4.50 9.02 -15.20
CA ILE A 74 4.46 7.62 -14.75
C ILE A 74 3.03 7.12 -14.94
N GLU A 75 2.89 5.94 -15.56
CA GLU A 75 1.62 5.26 -15.76
C GLU A 75 1.44 4.11 -14.77
N LYS A 76 2.52 3.41 -14.42
CA LYS A 76 2.48 2.26 -13.50
C LYS A 76 3.51 2.40 -12.39
N LEU A 77 3.06 2.44 -11.14
CA LEU A 77 3.93 2.48 -9.98
C LEU A 77 3.55 1.40 -8.98
N SER A 78 4.48 0.47 -8.74
CA SER A 78 4.34 -0.57 -7.72
C SER A 78 5.46 -0.44 -6.69
N LEU A 79 5.08 -0.02 -5.49
CA LEU A 79 5.91 -0.02 -4.29
C LEU A 79 5.54 -1.28 -3.49
N LEU A 80 6.32 -2.34 -3.65
CA LEU A 80 6.07 -3.64 -3.02
C LEU A 80 6.50 -3.61 -1.55
N HIS A 81 5.54 -3.61 -0.63
CA HIS A 81 5.82 -3.58 0.82
C HIS A 81 6.76 -2.42 1.22
N PRO A 82 6.40 -1.16 0.89
CA PRO A 82 7.26 -0.01 1.17
C PRO A 82 7.60 0.06 2.65
N ASP A 83 8.89 0.05 2.95
CA ASP A 83 9.42 0.01 4.30
C ASP A 83 10.66 0.90 4.45
N GLY A 84 10.62 1.81 5.43
CA GLY A 84 11.76 2.63 5.86
C GLY A 84 12.61 1.99 6.97
N GLY A 85 12.26 0.78 7.41
CA GLY A 85 12.93 0.02 8.47
C GLY A 85 12.51 0.38 9.89
N SER A 86 11.75 1.47 10.06
CA SER A 86 11.03 1.83 11.30
C SER A 86 9.79 2.64 10.95
N ARG A 87 8.77 2.63 11.80
CA ARG A 87 7.55 3.44 11.64
C ARG A 87 7.84 4.90 11.30
N GLU A 88 8.72 5.57 12.04
CA GLU A 88 9.00 7.00 11.83
C GLU A 88 9.67 7.27 10.49
N LYS A 89 10.53 6.35 10.02
CA LYS A 89 11.16 6.46 8.70
C LYS A 89 10.14 6.20 7.60
N SER A 90 9.33 5.14 7.73
CA SER A 90 8.25 4.81 6.81
C SER A 90 7.26 5.97 6.69
N ASP A 91 6.86 6.57 7.81
CA ASP A 91 5.92 7.68 7.83
C ASP A 91 6.46 8.94 7.14
N ARG A 92 7.74 9.28 7.35
CA ARG A 92 8.39 10.40 6.65
C ARG A 92 8.46 10.16 5.13
N LEU A 93 8.80 8.94 4.74
CA LEU A 93 8.85 8.54 3.33
C LEU A 93 7.45 8.60 2.70
N ALA A 94 6.44 8.05 3.38
CA ALA A 94 5.06 8.10 2.94
C ALA A 94 4.53 9.53 2.78
N ASN A 95 4.83 10.43 3.72
CA ASN A 95 4.47 11.85 3.58
C ASN A 95 5.11 12.47 2.33
N THR A 96 6.41 12.25 2.13
CA THR A 96 7.09 12.73 0.92
C THR A 96 6.42 12.18 -0.34
N PHE A 97 6.06 10.90 -0.34
CA PHE A 97 5.39 10.25 -1.46
C PHE A 97 4.01 10.85 -1.74
N PHE A 98 3.10 10.89 -0.76
CA PHE A 98 1.72 11.35 -0.97
C PHE A 98 1.58 12.87 -1.12
N GLU A 99 2.44 13.66 -0.49
CA GLU A 99 2.34 15.12 -0.52
C GLU A 99 3.09 15.74 -1.70
N THR A 100 4.20 15.12 -2.14
CA THR A 100 5.08 15.70 -3.17
C THR A 100 5.09 14.88 -4.46
N VAL A 101 5.28 13.57 -4.37
CA VAL A 101 5.51 12.72 -5.56
C VAL A 101 4.21 12.41 -6.29
N LEU A 102 3.25 11.79 -5.59
CA LEU A 102 2.04 11.26 -6.20
C LEU A 102 1.19 12.32 -6.93
N PRO A 103 1.00 13.54 -6.39
CA PRO A 103 0.27 14.59 -7.11
C PRO A 103 0.84 14.96 -8.47
N LEU A 104 2.17 14.85 -8.66
CA LEU A 104 2.84 15.16 -9.94
C LEU A 104 2.44 14.17 -11.05
N HIS A 105 2.03 12.96 -10.67
CA HIS A 105 1.65 11.89 -11.60
C HIS A 105 0.14 11.70 -11.72
N ALA A 106 -0.67 12.54 -11.05
CA ALA A 106 -2.13 12.34 -10.96
C ALA A 106 -2.85 12.28 -12.32
N THR A 107 -2.31 12.94 -13.35
CA THR A 107 -2.90 12.98 -14.70
C THR A 107 -2.38 11.89 -15.64
N SER A 108 -1.38 11.10 -15.22
CA SER A 108 -0.78 10.03 -16.01
C SER A 108 -0.96 8.64 -15.39
N LEU A 109 -1.07 8.55 -14.07
CA LEU A 109 -1.06 7.28 -13.36
C LEU A 109 -2.33 6.46 -13.66
N VAL A 110 -2.11 5.23 -14.12
CA VAL A 110 -3.13 4.23 -14.47
C VAL A 110 -3.15 3.11 -13.44
N GLU A 111 -1.98 2.72 -12.91
CA GLU A 111 -1.86 1.66 -11.91
C GLU A 111 -1.01 2.15 -10.72
N LEU A 112 -1.58 2.04 -9.52
CA LEU A 112 -0.89 2.30 -8.26
C LEU A 112 -1.01 1.07 -7.36
N SER A 113 0.12 0.46 -7.04
CA SER A 113 0.22 -0.61 -6.04
C SER A 113 1.14 -0.16 -4.92
N CYS A 114 0.60 -0.09 -3.71
CA CYS A 114 1.31 0.32 -2.49
C CYS A 114 0.85 -0.51 -1.28
N PRO A 115 0.96 -1.86 -1.31
CA PRO A 115 0.59 -2.72 -0.19
C PRO A 115 1.65 -2.65 0.92
N ALA A 116 1.49 -1.72 1.86
CA ALA A 116 2.36 -1.61 3.04
C ALA A 116 2.41 -2.94 3.81
N GLY A 117 3.63 -3.42 4.09
CA GLY A 117 3.83 -4.66 4.85
C GLY A 117 3.58 -4.50 6.34
N TYR A 118 3.79 -3.29 6.86
CA TYR A 118 3.56 -2.93 8.26
C TYR A 118 2.79 -1.61 8.35
N GLU A 119 2.12 -1.43 9.48
CA GLU A 119 1.38 -0.22 9.78
C GLU A 119 2.25 1.03 9.66
N SER A 120 1.82 1.92 8.77
CA SER A 120 2.50 3.18 8.51
C SER A 120 1.58 4.10 7.72
N ARG A 121 2.07 5.30 7.40
CA ARG A 121 1.37 6.23 6.51
C ARG A 121 1.42 5.82 5.03
N PHE A 122 2.08 4.72 4.67
CA PHE A 122 1.95 4.12 3.33
C PHE A 122 0.57 3.49 3.11
N SER A 123 -0.07 3.01 4.18
CA SER A 123 -1.43 2.51 4.15
C SER A 123 -2.44 3.61 3.86
N PHE A 124 -3.60 3.22 3.34
CA PHE A 124 -4.72 4.12 3.12
C PHE A 124 -5.26 4.66 4.46
N GLY A 125 -5.60 5.94 4.48
CA GLY A 125 -6.20 6.61 5.62
C GLY A 125 -6.63 8.05 5.29
N THR A 126 -7.09 8.77 6.30
CA THR A 126 -7.56 10.16 6.13
C THR A 126 -6.46 11.10 5.61
N HIS A 127 -5.18 10.77 5.83
CA HIS A 127 -4.05 11.58 5.41
C HIS A 127 -3.78 11.56 3.90
N ASN A 128 -4.17 10.50 3.18
CA ASN A 128 -3.91 10.37 1.75
C ASN A 128 -5.18 10.32 0.87
N VAL A 129 -6.37 10.36 1.47
CA VAL A 129 -7.65 10.31 0.74
C VAL A 129 -7.74 11.37 -0.37
N HIS A 130 -7.33 12.61 -0.06
CA HIS A 130 -7.42 13.72 -1.01
C HIS A 130 -6.54 13.47 -2.24
N VAL A 131 -5.28 13.03 -2.05
CA VAL A 131 -4.38 12.80 -3.19
C VAL A 131 -4.83 11.61 -4.04
N ILE A 132 -5.35 10.55 -3.43
CA ILE A 132 -5.89 9.39 -4.17
C ILE A 132 -7.08 9.81 -5.04
N SER A 133 -7.96 10.68 -4.53
CA SER A 133 -9.12 11.19 -5.29
C SER A 133 -8.74 12.02 -6.53
N LEU A 134 -7.51 12.52 -6.62
CA LEU A 134 -7.00 13.27 -7.77
C LEU A 134 -6.56 12.37 -8.94
N LEU A 135 -6.45 11.06 -8.72
CA LEU A 135 -5.91 10.11 -9.70
C LEU A 135 -6.98 9.73 -10.75
N HIS A 136 -7.46 10.71 -11.51
CA HIS A 136 -8.64 10.55 -12.38
C HIS A 136 -8.48 9.52 -13.50
N LYS A 137 -7.26 9.08 -13.84
CA LYS A 137 -6.99 8.03 -14.84
C LYS A 137 -6.74 6.65 -14.23
N LEU A 138 -6.82 6.52 -12.91
CA LEU A 138 -6.48 5.28 -12.23
C LEU A 138 -7.48 4.18 -12.58
N GLU A 139 -6.96 3.07 -13.09
CA GLU A 139 -7.71 1.86 -13.44
C GLU A 139 -7.50 0.74 -12.42
N SER A 140 -6.33 0.69 -11.77
CA SER A 140 -6.00 -0.28 -10.73
C SER A 140 -5.40 0.40 -9.50
N LEU A 141 -5.99 0.14 -8.33
CA LEU A 141 -5.50 0.58 -7.03
C LEU A 141 -5.30 -0.61 -6.11
N GLU A 142 -4.12 -0.74 -5.53
CA GLU A 142 -3.84 -1.69 -4.47
C GLU A 142 -3.21 -0.96 -3.28
N MET A 143 -3.83 -1.07 -2.10
CA MET A 143 -3.35 -0.45 -0.87
C MET A 143 -3.60 -1.33 0.34
N SER A 144 -2.78 -1.16 1.38
CA SER A 144 -3.06 -1.73 2.69
C SER A 144 -3.87 -0.75 3.55
N ILE A 145 -4.58 -1.26 4.56
CA ILE A 145 -5.16 -0.48 5.65
C ILE A 145 -4.46 -0.81 6.97
N ASN A 146 -4.30 0.17 7.85
CA ASN A 146 -3.80 -0.08 9.20
C ASN A 146 -4.93 -0.60 10.07
N ALA A 147 -4.67 -1.62 10.89
CA ALA A 147 -5.62 -2.08 11.89
C ALA A 147 -5.79 -1.05 13.01
N GLY A 148 -4.67 -0.46 13.44
CA GLY A 148 -4.59 0.64 14.38
C GLY A 148 -4.95 2.00 13.79
N ALA A 149 -5.48 2.08 12.55
CA ALA A 149 -6.05 3.32 12.03
C ALA A 149 -7.19 3.86 12.91
N VAL A 150 -7.65 3.06 13.87
CA VAL A 150 -8.32 3.59 15.04
C VAL A 150 -7.63 3.08 16.30
N ARG A 151 -6.78 3.94 16.85
CA ARG A 151 -6.76 4.28 18.28
C ARG A 151 -5.76 5.38 18.54
N GLU A 152 -6.28 6.47 19.08
CA GLU A 152 -5.87 7.03 20.37
C GLU A 152 -7.11 7.76 20.93
N VAL A 153 -8.18 7.02 21.22
CA VAL A 153 -9.16 7.51 22.21
C VAL A 153 -8.76 6.84 23.51
N ASP A 154 -8.16 7.63 24.40
CA ASP A 154 -7.79 7.36 25.79
C ASP A 154 -8.32 6.02 26.32
N LYS A 155 -7.60 4.93 26.02
CA LYS A 155 -7.76 3.74 26.84
C LYS A 155 -6.97 4.01 28.11
N PRO A 156 -7.59 3.95 29.30
CA PRO A 156 -6.81 4.04 30.52
C PRO A 156 -5.76 2.91 30.46
N ASP A 157 -4.50 3.24 30.71
CA ASP A 157 -3.37 2.30 30.72
C ASP A 157 -3.55 1.14 31.72
N VAL A 158 -4.61 1.23 32.51
CA VAL A 158 -4.90 0.44 33.70
C VAL A 158 -6.38 0.08 33.71
N TRP A 159 -6.70 -1.21 33.78
CA TRP A 159 -7.99 -1.60 34.36
C TRP A 159 -7.81 -1.60 35.87
N ILE A 160 -8.64 -0.84 36.56
CA ILE A 160 -8.75 -0.93 38.01
C ILE A 160 -9.78 -2.03 38.27
N ASP A 161 -9.36 -3.11 38.92
CA ASP A 161 -10.30 -4.17 39.30
C ASP A 161 -11.27 -3.71 40.42
N GLU A 162 -12.16 -4.60 40.86
CA GLU A 162 -13.12 -4.29 41.93
C GLU A 162 -12.46 -3.98 43.29
N ASP A 163 -11.21 -4.37 43.49
CA ASP A 163 -10.46 -4.14 44.73
C ASP A 163 -9.52 -2.92 44.67
N GLY A 164 -9.43 -2.28 43.51
CA GLY A 164 -8.57 -1.11 43.28
C GLY A 164 -7.19 -1.45 42.73
N THR A 165 -6.91 -2.72 42.41
CA THR A 165 -5.64 -3.14 41.83
C THR A 165 -5.55 -2.72 40.37
N GLU A 166 -4.45 -2.02 40.07
CA GLU A 166 -4.09 -1.64 38.71
C GLU A 166 -3.59 -2.87 37.96
N ILE A 167 -4.39 -3.38 37.03
CA ILE A 167 -4.02 -4.48 36.15
C ILE A 167 -3.50 -3.91 34.83
N PRO A 168 -2.19 -4.01 34.54
CA PRO A 168 -1.63 -3.57 33.27
C PRO A 168 -2.20 -4.42 32.12
N ILE A 169 -2.68 -3.77 31.06
CA ILE A 169 -3.45 -4.36 29.94
C ILE A 169 -2.65 -5.31 29.05
N PHE A 170 -1.41 -5.64 29.39
CA PHE A 170 -0.53 -6.40 28.52
C PHE A 170 -0.91 -7.87 28.31
N SER A 171 -2.04 -8.39 28.83
CA SER A 171 -2.38 -9.81 28.69
C SER A 171 -3.87 -10.19 28.62
N ILE A 172 -4.80 -9.25 28.52
CA ILE A 172 -6.20 -9.60 28.28
C ILE A 172 -6.49 -9.32 26.82
N GLY A 173 -6.73 -10.39 26.05
CA GLY A 173 -7.00 -10.34 24.63
C GLY A 173 -7.93 -9.17 24.32
N VAL A 174 -7.41 -8.22 23.51
CA VAL A 174 -8.23 -7.14 22.97
C VAL A 174 -9.46 -7.81 22.37
N SER A 175 -10.66 -7.47 22.87
CA SER A 175 -11.85 -8.10 22.34
C SER A 175 -11.93 -7.75 20.86
N VAL A 176 -12.00 -8.79 20.03
CA VAL A 176 -12.07 -8.71 18.56
C VAL A 176 -13.14 -7.70 18.12
N GLU A 177 -14.21 -7.58 18.92
CA GLU A 177 -15.32 -6.65 18.69
C GLU A 177 -14.91 -5.17 18.69
N ALA A 178 -13.94 -4.77 19.52
CA ALA A 178 -13.50 -3.38 19.61
C ALA A 178 -12.62 -2.96 18.42
N GLU A 179 -11.86 -3.89 17.85
CA GLU A 179 -11.03 -3.67 16.65
C GLU A 179 -11.92 -3.67 15.38
N GLN A 180 -12.97 -4.49 15.38
CA GLN A 180 -13.94 -4.58 14.28
C GLN A 180 -14.74 -3.29 14.05
N ALA A 181 -15.14 -2.57 15.12
CA ALA A 181 -15.96 -1.36 15.03
C ALA A 181 -15.22 -0.17 14.35
N GLU A 182 -13.92 -0.32 14.20
CA GLU A 182 -12.98 0.76 13.99
C GLU A 182 -12.36 0.71 12.58
N ILE A 183 -12.19 -0.48 12.00
CA ILE A 183 -11.75 -0.63 10.60
C ILE A 183 -12.83 -0.20 9.60
N ASP A 184 -14.11 -0.34 9.99
CA ASP A 184 -15.27 -0.10 9.12
C ASP A 184 -15.30 1.33 8.50
N PRO A 185 -15.08 2.43 9.26
CA PRO A 185 -14.98 3.77 8.68
C PRO A 185 -13.84 3.95 7.66
N VAL A 186 -12.69 3.31 7.86
CA VAL A 186 -11.53 3.46 6.96
C VAL A 186 -11.75 2.69 5.66
N VAL A 187 -12.29 1.47 5.76
CA VAL A 187 -12.67 0.69 4.58
C VAL A 187 -13.79 1.39 3.82
N THR A 188 -14.80 1.89 4.53
CA THR A 188 -15.88 2.70 3.92
C THR A 188 -15.31 3.91 3.20
N LEU A 189 -14.39 4.66 3.84
CA LEU A 189 -13.74 5.81 3.22
C LEU A 189 -12.95 5.43 1.95
N LEU A 190 -12.26 4.29 1.95
CA LEU A 190 -11.56 3.77 0.78
C LEU A 190 -12.54 3.45 -0.35
N LEU A 191 -13.65 2.79 -0.03
CA LEU A 191 -14.68 2.43 -1.01
C LEU A 191 -15.40 3.66 -1.57
N GLU A 192 -15.71 4.66 -0.74
CA GLU A 192 -16.24 5.95 -1.19
C GLU A 192 -15.24 6.65 -2.11
N THR A 193 -13.97 6.68 -1.74
CA THR A 193 -12.91 7.28 -2.57
C THR A 193 -12.79 6.56 -3.90
N ALA A 194 -12.77 5.22 -3.89
CA ALA A 194 -12.75 4.39 -5.09
C ALA A 194 -13.96 4.66 -5.99
N ALA A 195 -15.15 4.84 -5.43
CA ALA A 195 -16.36 5.18 -6.18
C ALA A 195 -16.30 6.56 -6.86
N THR A 196 -15.44 7.47 -6.40
CA THR A 196 -15.20 8.77 -7.08
C THR A 196 -14.24 8.67 -8.27
N LEU A 197 -13.53 7.56 -8.46
CA LEU A 197 -12.55 7.38 -9.51
C LEU A 197 -13.22 6.80 -10.77
N PRO A 198 -13.38 7.60 -11.85
CA PRO A 198 -14.28 7.26 -12.96
C PRO A 198 -13.81 6.09 -13.83
N PHE A 199 -12.52 5.74 -13.79
CA PHE A 199 -11.97 4.64 -14.58
C PHE A 199 -11.49 3.47 -13.71
N LEU A 200 -11.73 3.49 -12.39
CA LEU A 200 -11.22 2.44 -11.52
C LEU A 200 -11.98 1.13 -11.77
N ARG A 201 -11.25 0.13 -12.26
CA ARG A 201 -11.76 -1.21 -12.59
C ARG A 201 -11.38 -2.25 -11.53
N SER A 202 -10.23 -2.08 -10.90
CA SER A 202 -9.69 -3.02 -9.92
C SER A 202 -9.26 -2.29 -8.66
N LEU A 203 -9.75 -2.74 -7.52
CA LEU A 203 -9.33 -2.33 -6.18
C LEU A 203 -8.85 -3.56 -5.42
N ALA A 204 -7.67 -3.52 -4.82
CA ALA A 204 -7.19 -4.53 -3.90
C ALA A 204 -6.92 -3.91 -2.53
N ILE A 205 -7.54 -4.47 -1.49
CA ILE A 205 -7.43 -4.04 -0.10
C ILE A 205 -6.68 -5.11 0.66
N ASN A 206 -5.55 -4.73 1.25
CA ASN A 206 -4.71 -5.61 2.05
C ASN A 206 -4.72 -5.18 3.53
N SER A 207 -4.47 -6.10 4.45
CA SER A 207 -4.19 -5.77 5.84
C SER A 207 -2.70 -5.43 6.03
N ALA A 208 -2.38 -4.32 6.70
CA ALA A 208 -1.03 -4.08 7.18
C ALA A 208 -0.81 -4.82 8.52
N GLU A 209 0.37 -5.42 8.69
CA GLU A 209 0.77 -6.01 9.97
C GLU A 209 1.04 -4.93 11.01
N THR A 210 0.77 -5.20 12.29
CA THR A 210 1.13 -4.23 13.34
C THR A 210 2.63 -3.93 13.30
N GLU A 211 2.98 -2.68 13.61
CA GLU A 211 4.38 -2.29 13.72
C GLU A 211 5.12 -3.11 14.80
N SER A 212 4.42 -3.53 15.86
CA SER A 212 4.97 -4.40 16.91
C SER A 212 5.37 -5.79 16.43
N ASN A 213 4.81 -6.24 15.30
CA ASN A 213 5.15 -7.51 14.66
C ASN A 213 6.32 -7.36 13.65
N ARG A 214 6.93 -6.17 13.53
CA ARG A 214 8.07 -5.95 12.64
C ARG A 214 9.22 -6.90 12.94
N GLY A 215 9.59 -7.69 11.93
CA GLY A 215 10.67 -8.68 12.05
C GLY A 215 10.27 -9.96 12.79
N ALA A 216 9.02 -10.09 13.23
CA ALA A 216 8.51 -11.34 13.77
C ALA A 216 8.39 -12.36 12.61
N TRP A 217 9.17 -13.44 12.71
CA TRP A 217 9.21 -14.46 11.65
C TRP A 217 8.00 -15.40 11.71
N CYS A 218 7.48 -15.68 12.90
CA CYS A 218 6.32 -16.55 13.11
C CYS A 218 5.64 -16.25 14.45
N GLY A 219 4.35 -16.56 14.54
CA GLY A 219 3.60 -16.46 15.79
C GLY A 219 2.10 -16.40 15.55
N ASN A 220 1.33 -16.99 16.48
CA ASN A 220 -0.14 -16.97 16.44
C ASN A 220 -0.68 -15.53 16.39
N GLY A 221 0.00 -14.57 17.04
CA GLY A 221 -0.42 -13.17 17.07
C GLY A 221 -0.57 -12.53 15.68
N ARG A 222 0.39 -12.79 14.78
CA ARG A 222 0.36 -12.29 13.40
C ARG A 222 -0.84 -12.84 12.62
N ILE A 223 -1.09 -14.14 12.75
CA ILE A 223 -2.20 -14.83 12.07
C ILE A 223 -3.55 -14.33 12.61
N HIS A 224 -3.69 -14.20 13.93
CA HIS A 224 -4.90 -13.68 14.54
C HIS A 224 -5.17 -12.23 14.14
N HIS A 225 -4.13 -11.40 14.11
CA HIS A 225 -4.21 -10.01 13.67
C HIS A 225 -4.73 -9.88 12.24
N THR A 226 -4.02 -10.51 11.29
CA THR A 226 -4.39 -10.49 9.87
C THR A 226 -5.82 -11.02 9.67
N GLY A 227 -6.16 -12.15 10.30
CA GLY A 227 -7.50 -12.72 10.20
C GLY A 227 -8.61 -11.83 10.77
N ALA A 228 -8.34 -11.09 11.84
CA ALA A 228 -9.30 -10.13 12.40
C ALA A 228 -9.51 -8.93 11.46
N VAL A 229 -8.42 -8.37 10.92
CA VAL A 229 -8.49 -7.25 9.97
C VAL A 229 -9.19 -7.66 8.68
N ASP A 230 -8.88 -8.83 8.12
CA ASP A 230 -9.52 -9.35 6.92
C ASP A 230 -11.02 -9.55 7.16
N ALA A 231 -11.41 -10.16 8.29
CA ALA A 231 -12.83 -10.28 8.67
C ALA A 231 -13.52 -8.92 8.83
N ALA A 232 -12.80 -7.88 9.24
CA ALA A 232 -13.29 -6.51 9.29
C ALA A 232 -13.49 -5.88 7.92
N ILE A 233 -12.53 -6.06 7.01
CA ILE A 233 -12.66 -5.65 5.62
C ILE A 233 -13.87 -6.33 4.99
N GLU A 234 -13.99 -7.65 5.11
CA GLU A 234 -15.10 -8.41 4.54
C GLU A 234 -16.46 -7.94 5.07
N LYS A 235 -16.58 -7.73 6.37
CA LYS A 235 -17.81 -7.21 6.98
C LYS A 235 -18.17 -5.82 6.45
N ALA A 236 -17.20 -4.92 6.35
CA ALA A 236 -17.39 -3.58 5.80
C ALA A 236 -17.79 -3.63 4.32
N MET A 237 -17.15 -4.48 3.52
CA MET A 237 -17.50 -4.73 2.12
C MET A 237 -18.95 -5.21 1.94
N GLN A 238 -19.40 -6.14 2.79
CA GLN A 238 -20.78 -6.64 2.77
C GLN A 238 -21.82 -5.59 3.21
N ALA A 239 -21.43 -4.69 4.11
CA ALA A 239 -22.28 -3.60 4.60
C ALA A 239 -22.31 -2.40 3.63
N PHE A 240 -21.25 -2.18 2.86
CA PHE A 240 -21.10 -1.03 1.97
C PHE A 240 -22.19 -1.01 0.89
N ARG A 241 -22.67 0.19 0.57
CA ARG A 241 -23.66 0.44 -0.48
C ARG A 241 -23.18 1.62 -1.30
N CYS A 242 -23.05 1.42 -2.60
CA CYS A 242 -22.64 2.47 -3.53
C CYS A 242 -23.86 3.06 -4.22
N ASP A 243 -24.09 4.37 -4.01
CA ASP A 243 -25.14 5.12 -4.71
C ASP A 243 -24.73 5.49 -6.15
N VAL A 244 -23.44 5.38 -6.46
CA VAL A 244 -22.89 5.71 -7.77
C VAL A 244 -22.75 4.43 -8.60
N PRO A 245 -23.17 4.43 -9.88
CA PRO A 245 -22.89 3.31 -10.78
C PRO A 245 -21.38 3.21 -11.02
N CYS A 246 -20.74 2.29 -10.32
CA CYS A 246 -19.38 1.84 -10.57
C CYS A 246 -19.40 0.36 -10.99
N SER A 247 -18.37 -0.07 -11.72
CA SER A 247 -18.16 -1.47 -12.12
C SER A 247 -16.78 -1.94 -11.63
N THR A 248 -16.45 -1.57 -10.39
CA THR A 248 -15.14 -1.82 -9.80
C THR A 248 -15.15 -3.20 -9.14
N ILE A 249 -14.20 -4.04 -9.51
CA ILE A 249 -13.92 -5.31 -8.87
C ILE A 249 -13.04 -5.03 -7.66
N VAL A 250 -13.47 -5.46 -6.48
CA VAL A 250 -12.75 -5.28 -5.22
C VAL A 250 -12.24 -6.64 -4.73
N ARG A 251 -10.95 -6.74 -4.45
CA ARG A 251 -10.30 -7.91 -3.87
C ARG A 251 -9.93 -7.59 -2.43
N ALA A 252 -10.34 -8.43 -1.49
CA ALA A 252 -9.98 -8.31 -0.09
C ALA A 252 -9.65 -9.71 0.42
N GLY A 253 -8.39 -9.92 0.82
CA GLY A 253 -7.87 -11.26 1.13
C GLY A 253 -8.08 -12.23 -0.05
N ASN A 254 -8.76 -13.35 0.22
CA ASN A 254 -9.07 -14.37 -0.80
C ASN A 254 -10.41 -14.14 -1.52
N HIS A 255 -11.13 -13.07 -1.17
CA HIS A 255 -12.47 -12.80 -1.68
C HIS A 255 -12.46 -11.73 -2.78
N THR A 256 -13.38 -11.87 -3.73
CA THR A 256 -13.59 -10.90 -4.81
C THR A 256 -15.06 -10.47 -4.80
N TYR A 257 -15.26 -9.16 -4.77
CA TYR A 257 -16.55 -8.49 -4.72
C TYR A 257 -16.71 -7.64 -5.98
N GLU A 258 -17.92 -7.54 -6.52
CA GLU A 258 -18.25 -6.55 -7.55
C GLU A 258 -19.07 -5.44 -6.91
N LEU A 259 -18.59 -4.19 -6.97
CA LEU A 259 -19.42 -3.06 -6.57
C LEU A 259 -20.52 -2.88 -7.62
N GLN A 260 -21.77 -3.12 -7.22
CA GLN A 260 -22.93 -2.91 -8.08
C GLN A 260 -23.75 -1.71 -7.57
N PRO A 261 -24.29 -0.86 -8.47
CA PRO A 261 -25.23 0.17 -8.06
C PRO A 261 -26.48 -0.43 -7.42
N LEU A 262 -27.06 0.30 -6.47
CA LEU A 262 -28.34 -0.03 -5.83
C LEU A 262 -29.47 -0.13 -6.87
N SER A 263 -29.67 -1.31 -7.45
CA SER A 263 -30.76 -1.61 -8.38
C SER A 263 -32.04 -2.00 -7.62
N GLY A 264 -32.66 -1.05 -6.92
CA GLY A 264 -34.04 -1.20 -6.38
C GLY A 264 -34.32 -2.30 -5.34
N ASP A 265 -33.43 -3.25 -5.09
CA ASP A 265 -33.63 -4.36 -4.13
C ASP A 265 -32.54 -4.49 -3.03
N GLY A 266 -31.51 -3.63 -3.02
CA GLY A 266 -30.82 -3.22 -1.78
C GLY A 266 -29.66 -4.08 -1.23
N SER A 267 -29.22 -5.15 -1.90
CA SER A 267 -28.12 -6.01 -1.40
C SER A 267 -26.96 -6.16 -2.40
N ALA A 268 -25.72 -5.97 -1.92
CA ALA A 268 -24.51 -6.34 -2.65
C ALA A 268 -24.50 -7.86 -2.94
N LYS A 269 -24.15 -8.26 -4.16
CA LYS A 269 -24.05 -9.68 -4.55
C LYS A 269 -22.61 -10.14 -4.43
N GLU A 270 -22.39 -11.18 -3.63
CA GLU A 270 -21.12 -11.89 -3.61
C GLU A 270 -20.95 -12.61 -4.96
N CYS A 271 -19.90 -12.28 -5.70
CA CYS A 271 -19.55 -12.98 -6.91
C CYS A 271 -18.76 -14.23 -6.51
N HIS A 272 -19.41 -15.39 -6.46
CA HIS A 272 -18.68 -16.65 -6.38
C HIS A 272 -17.90 -16.85 -7.68
N SER A 273 -16.64 -16.40 -7.70
CA SER A 273 -15.67 -16.88 -8.67
C SER A 273 -15.23 -18.26 -8.23
N ASP A 274 -15.48 -19.28 -9.05
CA ASP A 274 -14.82 -20.58 -8.94
C ASP A 274 -13.31 -20.38 -9.14
N ALA A 275 -12.60 -19.98 -8.08
CA ALA A 275 -11.17 -19.80 -8.12
C ALA A 275 -10.51 -21.18 -8.19
N ASP A 276 -9.84 -21.43 -9.31
CA ASP A 276 -9.04 -22.62 -9.58
C ASP A 276 -7.95 -22.76 -8.47
N PRO A 277 -7.92 -23.84 -7.68
CA PRO A 277 -7.07 -23.94 -6.48
C PRO A 277 -5.56 -24.10 -6.75
N GLU A 278 -5.04 -23.82 -7.96
CA GLU A 278 -3.65 -24.07 -8.34
C GLU A 278 -2.66 -22.90 -8.20
N MET A 279 -3.04 -21.74 -7.64
CA MET A 279 -2.16 -20.55 -7.58
C MET A 279 -1.70 -20.13 -6.17
N LEU A 280 -1.50 -21.08 -5.25
CA LEU A 280 -0.76 -20.87 -3.98
C LEU A 280 0.59 -21.61 -3.95
N GLY A 281 1.31 -21.55 -5.06
CA GLY A 281 2.69 -22.06 -5.18
C GLY A 281 3.74 -21.01 -4.83
N TYR A 282 3.64 -20.30 -3.70
CA TYR A 282 4.74 -19.47 -3.18
C TYR A 282 4.77 -19.51 -1.65
N GLN A 283 5.54 -20.45 -1.10
CA GLN A 283 6.37 -20.29 0.11
C GLN A 283 7.22 -21.56 0.31
N GLN A 284 8.51 -21.47 -0.01
CA GLN A 284 9.66 -22.07 0.71
C GLN A 284 10.93 -21.86 -0.11
N ARG A 285 11.66 -20.78 0.16
CA ARG A 285 13.13 -20.73 0.22
C ARG A 285 13.53 -19.69 1.25
#